data_AF-A0A7V3YLR6-F1
#
_entry.id   AF-A0A7V3YLR6-F1
#
_cell.length_a   1.000
_cell.length_b   1.000
_cell.length_c   1.000
_cell.angle_alpha   90.00
_cell.angle_beta   90.00
_cell.angle_gamma   90.00
#
_symmetry.space_group_name_H-M   'P 1'
#
loop_
_entity.id
_entity.type
_entity.pdbx_description
1 polymer ?
#
loop_
_entity_poly.entity_id
_entity_poly.type
_entity_poly.pdbx_seq_one_letter_code
_entity_poly.pdbx_strand_id
1 'polypeptide(L)'
;MERAEQKIQRVRTALKERREPDRVPLTDFYWSGFLKRWREAFNLPEDTDIYEYYDLDVKVISPNMDPKIESCVILERTEDYVVFRSGFGCTVKKVFSAPMPMFLDFSVKSADDFASFTFDDPRDDRRYFEKRCDIINCGDSFG
;
A
#
# COMPACT_ATOMS: atom_id res chain seq x y z
N MET A 1 -17.43 -27.90 -2.71
CA MET A 1 -16.84 -26.66 -3.29
C MET A 1 -15.64 -26.32 -2.41
N GLU A 2 -14.48 -26.07 -3.00
CA GLU A 2 -13.28 -25.70 -2.22
C GLU A 2 -13.50 -24.36 -1.50
N ARG A 3 -12.87 -24.15 -0.34
CA ARG A 3 -13.06 -22.93 0.49
C ARG A 3 -12.77 -21.65 -0.30
N ALA A 4 -11.74 -21.66 -1.14
CA ALA A 4 -11.39 -20.52 -2.00
C ALA A 4 -12.50 -20.19 -3.02
N GLU A 5 -13.06 -21.21 -3.67
CA GLU A 5 -14.12 -21.05 -4.67
C GLU A 5 -15.39 -20.46 -4.05
N GLN A 6 -15.74 -20.86 -2.83
CA GLN A 6 -16.86 -20.26 -2.09
C GLN A 6 -16.64 -18.77 -1.83
N LYS A 7 -15.43 -18.36 -1.42
CA LYS A 7 -15.08 -16.95 -1.22
C LYS A 7 -15.16 -16.16 -2.53
N ILE A 8 -14.63 -16.73 -3.62
CA ILE A 8 -14.69 -16.10 -4.95
C ILE A 8 -16.16 -15.91 -5.38
N GLN A 9 -16.98 -16.95 -5.23
CA GLN A 9 -18.40 -16.86 -5.59
C GLN A 9 -19.14 -15.83 -4.74
N ARG A 10 -18.86 -15.76 -3.43
CA ARG A 10 -19.40 -14.74 -2.52
C ARG A 10 -19.10 -13.33 -3.00
N VAL A 11 -17.82 -13.04 -3.28
CA VAL A 11 -17.36 -11.72 -3.75
C VAL A 11 -17.97 -11.37 -5.11
N ARG A 12 -18.00 -12.32 -6.05
CA ARG A 12 -18.59 -12.10 -7.40
C ARG A 12 -20.09 -11.85 -7.33
N THR A 13 -20.81 -12.62 -6.53
CA THR A 13 -22.27 -12.45 -6.34
C THR A 13 -22.58 -11.04 -5.81
N ALA A 14 -21.82 -10.58 -4.81
CA ALA A 14 -21.98 -9.26 -4.24
C ALA A 14 -21.58 -8.12 -5.21
N LEU A 15 -20.34 -8.14 -5.74
CA LEU A 15 -19.77 -7.00 -6.46
C LEU A 15 -20.10 -6.99 -7.96
N LYS A 16 -20.07 -8.15 -8.62
CA LYS A 16 -20.29 -8.25 -10.07
C LYS A 16 -21.77 -8.40 -10.38
N GLU A 17 -22.45 -9.30 -9.69
CA GLU A 17 -23.85 -9.63 -9.99
C GLU A 17 -24.84 -8.74 -9.24
N ARG A 18 -24.39 -8.05 -8.18
CA ARG A 18 -25.21 -7.18 -7.33
C ARG A 18 -26.41 -7.92 -6.73
N ARG A 19 -26.18 -9.17 -6.31
CA ARG A 19 -27.17 -10.00 -5.61
C ARG A 19 -26.71 -10.28 -4.19
N GLU A 20 -27.63 -10.71 -3.34
CA GLU A 20 -27.30 -11.13 -1.97
C GLU A 20 -26.45 -12.42 -2.02
N PRO A 21 -25.21 -12.39 -1.49
CA PRO A 21 -24.37 -13.57 -1.35
C PRO A 21 -24.78 -14.41 -0.12
N ASP A 22 -24.08 -15.52 0.12
CA ASP A 22 -24.27 -16.36 1.31
C ASP A 22 -23.96 -15.63 2.64
N ARG A 23 -23.06 -14.64 2.61
CA ARG A 23 -22.87 -13.60 3.64
C ARG A 23 -22.13 -12.39 3.05
N VAL A 24 -22.17 -11.25 3.74
CA VAL A 24 -21.39 -10.06 3.36
C VAL A 24 -19.90 -10.42 3.23
N PRO A 25 -19.24 -10.10 2.09
CA PRO A 25 -17.80 -10.29 1.95
C PRO A 25 -17.04 -9.39 2.93
N LEU A 26 -16.02 -9.93 3.59
CA LEU A 26 -15.19 -9.24 4.57
C LEU A 26 -13.82 -8.93 3.98
N THR A 27 -13.34 -7.72 4.21
CA THR A 27 -12.03 -7.24 3.75
C THR A 27 -11.61 -6.04 4.58
N ASP A 28 -10.32 -5.73 4.56
CA ASP A 28 -9.75 -4.53 5.14
C ASP A 28 -8.35 -4.27 4.52
N PHE A 29 -7.74 -3.12 4.87
CA PHE A 29 -6.39 -2.75 4.49
C PHE A 29 -5.62 -2.27 5.74
N TYR A 30 -4.45 -2.87 5.99
CA TYR A 30 -3.72 -2.70 7.25
C TYR A 30 -2.36 -2.05 7.06
N TRP A 31 -2.05 -1.07 7.90
CA TRP A 31 -0.71 -0.51 8.04
C TRP A 31 0.24 -1.50 8.73
N SER A 32 1.51 -1.54 8.32
CA SER A 32 2.55 -2.41 8.90
C SER A 32 2.67 -2.23 10.41
N GLY A 33 2.56 -1.00 10.91
CA GLY A 33 2.58 -0.71 12.35
C GLY A 33 1.39 -1.31 13.11
N PHE A 34 0.20 -1.40 12.49
CA PHE A 34 -0.94 -2.08 13.08
C PHE A 34 -0.71 -3.60 13.12
N LEU A 35 -0.26 -4.19 12.00
CA LEU A 35 0.00 -5.63 11.93
C LEU A 35 1.03 -6.08 12.98
N LYS A 36 2.09 -5.28 13.19
CA LYS A 36 3.09 -5.54 14.24
C LYS A 36 2.44 -5.58 15.63
N ARG A 37 1.71 -4.53 16.02
CA ARG A 37 1.06 -4.44 17.35
C ARG A 37 -0.01 -5.51 17.53
N TRP A 38 -0.76 -5.83 16.49
CA TRP A 38 -1.77 -6.88 16.51
C TRP A 38 -1.12 -8.24 16.82
N ARG A 39 -0.01 -8.61 16.16
CA ARG A 39 0.72 -9.85 16.48
C ARG A 39 1.25 -9.86 17.91
N GLU A 40 1.86 -8.76 18.36
CA GLU A 40 2.37 -8.63 19.72
C GLU A 40 1.25 -8.79 20.77
N ALA A 41 0.11 -8.11 20.57
CA ALA A 41 -1.01 -8.12 21.51
C ALA A 41 -1.65 -9.50 21.69
N PHE A 42 -1.64 -10.33 20.64
CA PHE A 42 -2.20 -11.69 20.65
C PHE A 42 -1.13 -12.78 20.79
N ASN A 43 0.15 -12.41 20.98
CA ASN A 43 1.29 -13.33 21.04
C ASN A 43 1.34 -14.31 19.85
N LEU A 44 1.17 -13.77 18.64
CA LEU A 44 1.11 -14.54 17.39
C LEU A 44 2.51 -14.64 16.74
N PRO A 45 2.79 -15.73 16.00
CA PRO A 45 3.97 -15.84 15.15
C PRO A 45 4.11 -14.66 14.17
N GLU A 46 5.35 -14.28 13.86
CA GLU A 46 5.66 -13.12 12.99
C GLU A 46 5.07 -13.27 11.58
N ASP A 47 5.00 -14.49 11.09
CA ASP A 47 4.48 -14.88 9.77
C ASP A 47 2.96 -15.07 9.75
N THR A 48 2.25 -14.83 10.87
CA THR A 48 0.78 -14.93 10.89
C THR A 48 0.17 -13.93 9.90
N ASP A 49 -0.57 -14.46 8.91
CA ASP A 49 -1.36 -13.69 7.96
C ASP A 49 -2.74 -13.36 8.56
N ILE A 50 -3.00 -12.06 8.75
CA ILE A 50 -4.27 -11.55 9.31
C ILE A 50 -5.49 -11.91 8.45
N TYR A 51 -5.32 -12.01 7.12
CA TYR A 51 -6.38 -12.38 6.19
C TYR A 51 -6.78 -13.85 6.37
N GLU A 52 -5.82 -14.71 6.71
CA GLU A 52 -6.08 -16.11 7.03
C GLU A 52 -6.64 -16.26 8.45
N TYR A 53 -6.05 -15.55 9.42
CA TYR A 53 -6.46 -15.59 10.83
C TYR A 53 -7.94 -15.24 11.03
N TYR A 54 -8.43 -14.19 10.35
CA TYR A 54 -9.83 -13.76 10.41
C TYR A 54 -10.70 -14.29 9.25
N ASP A 55 -10.16 -15.17 8.41
CA ASP A 55 -10.86 -15.75 7.26
C ASP A 55 -11.47 -14.72 6.29
N LEU A 56 -10.73 -13.66 5.99
CA LEU A 56 -11.18 -12.58 5.11
C LEU A 56 -11.35 -13.05 3.66
N ASP A 57 -12.25 -12.42 2.92
CA ASP A 57 -12.64 -12.83 1.57
C ASP A 57 -11.81 -12.17 0.48
N VAL A 58 -11.28 -10.98 0.73
CA VAL A 58 -10.53 -10.17 -0.25
C VAL A 58 -9.26 -9.63 0.39
N LYS A 59 -8.14 -9.82 -0.31
CA LYS A 59 -6.84 -9.22 0.00
C LYS A 59 -6.56 -8.09 -0.96
N VAL A 60 -6.26 -6.89 -0.45
CA VAL A 60 -5.94 -5.73 -1.28
C VAL A 60 -4.45 -5.79 -1.65
N ILE A 61 -4.18 -5.73 -2.94
CA ILE A 61 -2.82 -5.68 -3.50
C ILE A 61 -2.75 -4.46 -4.41
N SER A 62 -1.84 -3.53 -4.08
CA SER A 62 -1.62 -2.33 -4.88
C SER A 62 -0.32 -2.46 -5.69
N PRO A 63 -0.30 -2.06 -6.97
CA PRO A 63 0.94 -1.90 -7.72
C PRO A 63 1.71 -0.66 -7.22
N ASN A 64 2.88 -0.39 -7.80
CA ASN A 64 3.51 0.91 -7.65
C ASN A 64 2.59 1.99 -8.27
N MET A 65 2.08 2.87 -7.41
CA MET A 65 1.14 3.94 -7.74
C MET A 65 1.83 5.28 -8.05
N ASP A 66 3.15 5.34 -8.01
CA ASP A 66 3.89 6.58 -8.28
C ASP A 66 3.76 6.96 -9.78
N PRO A 67 3.57 8.24 -10.13
CA PRO A 67 3.55 8.73 -11.51
C PRO A 67 4.84 8.41 -12.27
N LYS A 68 5.99 8.45 -11.57
CA LYS A 68 7.30 8.01 -12.05
C LYS A 68 7.72 6.71 -11.39
N ILE A 69 8.16 5.74 -12.18
CA ILE A 69 8.61 4.43 -11.69
C ILE A 69 10.08 4.55 -11.30
N GLU A 70 10.30 5.09 -10.10
CA GLU A 70 11.62 5.31 -9.52
C GLU A 70 11.62 4.88 -8.05
N SER A 71 12.75 4.35 -7.58
CA SER A 71 12.90 4.02 -6.16
C SER A 71 13.04 5.29 -5.32
N CYS A 72 12.59 5.25 -4.07
CA CYS A 72 12.80 6.34 -3.14
C CYS A 72 14.29 6.64 -2.94
N VAL A 73 14.65 7.93 -3.03
CA VAL A 73 16.00 8.43 -2.80
C VAL A 73 16.07 9.01 -1.39
N ILE A 74 16.88 8.39 -0.52
CA ILE A 74 17.11 8.88 0.85
C ILE A 74 17.93 10.17 0.80
N LEU A 75 17.42 11.21 1.45
CA LEU A 75 18.10 12.50 1.60
C LEU A 75 18.73 12.61 3.00
N GLU A 76 18.08 12.05 4.01
CA GLU A 76 18.54 12.05 5.39
C GLU A 76 17.95 10.84 6.13
N ARG A 77 18.73 10.19 7.00
CA ARG A 77 18.23 9.11 7.85
C ARG A 77 18.86 9.21 9.25
N THR A 78 18.00 9.14 10.26
CA THR A 78 18.36 9.09 11.68
C THR A 78 17.74 7.85 12.32
N GLU A 79 17.88 7.71 13.63
CA GLU A 79 17.22 6.65 14.40
C GLU A 79 15.70 6.87 14.52
N ASP A 80 15.24 8.12 14.41
CA ASP A 80 13.83 8.49 14.65
C ASP A 80 13.04 8.74 13.36
N TYR A 81 13.72 9.14 12.29
CA TYR A 81 13.05 9.49 11.03
C TYR A 81 13.94 9.29 9.81
N VAL A 82 13.29 9.38 8.65
CA VAL A 82 13.91 9.41 7.34
C VAL A 82 13.25 10.47 6.48
N VAL A 83 14.08 11.21 5.75
CA VAL A 83 13.65 12.12 4.69
C VAL A 83 14.04 11.50 3.36
N PHE A 84 13.08 11.37 2.45
CA PHE A 84 13.29 10.78 1.14
C PHE A 84 12.50 11.51 0.06
N ARG A 85 12.93 11.35 -1.19
CA ARG A 85 12.16 11.75 -2.38
C ARG A 85 11.61 10.51 -3.06
N SER A 86 10.31 10.49 -3.36
CA SER A 86 9.64 9.37 -4.05
C SER A 86 9.45 9.64 -5.54
N GLY A 87 9.09 8.59 -6.30
CA GLY A 87 8.62 8.70 -7.68
C GLY A 87 7.28 9.43 -7.81
N PHE A 88 6.58 9.65 -6.69
CA PHE A 88 5.47 10.60 -6.57
C PHE A 88 5.88 12.05 -6.81
N GLY A 89 7.20 12.32 -6.87
CA GLY A 89 7.72 13.64 -7.07
C GLY A 89 7.57 14.51 -5.83
N CYS A 90 7.52 13.92 -4.63
CA CYS A 90 7.47 14.63 -3.37
C CYS A 90 8.65 14.29 -2.48
N THR A 91 9.07 15.28 -1.68
CA THR A 91 10.01 15.09 -0.57
C THR A 91 9.20 14.88 0.70
N VAL A 92 9.52 13.84 1.44
CA VAL A 92 8.69 13.31 2.51
C VAL A 92 9.55 13.01 3.72
N LYS A 93 9.08 13.43 4.89
CA LYS A 93 9.63 13.04 6.19
C LYS A 93 8.74 11.99 6.82
N LYS A 94 9.26 10.77 6.98
CA LYS A 94 8.63 9.70 7.74
C LYS A 94 9.29 9.61 9.12
N VAL A 95 8.52 9.95 10.16
CA VAL A 95 8.88 9.69 11.55
C VAL A 95 8.41 8.27 11.89
N PHE A 96 9.29 7.41 12.38
CA PHE A 96 8.98 5.97 12.54
C PHE A 96 7.88 5.70 13.57
N SER A 97 7.73 6.58 14.56
CA SER A 97 6.66 6.49 15.57
C SER A 97 5.30 7.02 15.07
N ALA A 98 5.26 7.74 13.95
CA ALA A 98 4.05 8.32 13.40
C ALA A 98 3.49 7.46 12.25
N PRO A 99 2.18 7.19 12.19
CA PRO A 99 1.60 6.39 11.12
C PRO A 99 1.67 7.11 9.76
N MET A 100 1.33 8.41 9.74
CA MET A 100 1.32 9.20 8.52
C MET A 100 2.65 9.94 8.32
N PRO A 101 3.19 9.97 7.10
CA PRO A 101 4.33 10.80 6.78
C PRO A 101 3.94 12.27 6.62
N MET A 102 4.94 13.17 6.66
CA MET A 102 4.80 14.59 6.37
C MET A 102 5.36 14.91 4.99
N PHE A 103 4.57 15.56 4.13
CA PHE A 103 5.06 16.13 2.87
C PHE A 103 5.81 17.44 3.15
N LEU A 104 7.05 17.53 2.67
CA LEU A 104 7.91 18.69 2.81
C LEU A 104 7.98 19.54 1.53
N ASP A 105 8.00 18.89 0.36
CA ASP A 105 8.03 19.58 -0.93
C ASP A 105 7.44 18.72 -2.04
N PHE A 106 7.09 19.36 -3.16
CA PHE A 106 6.62 18.72 -4.39
C PHE A 106 7.38 19.26 -5.60
N SER A 107 7.63 18.40 -6.58
CA SER A 107 8.30 18.76 -7.84
C SER A 107 7.42 19.60 -8.77
N VAL A 108 6.10 19.41 -8.71
CA VAL A 108 5.11 20.18 -9.47
C VAL A 108 4.48 21.22 -8.55
N LYS A 109 4.63 22.51 -8.85
CA LYS A 109 4.17 23.62 -7.99
C LYS A 109 3.20 24.57 -8.69
N SER A 110 3.02 24.39 -10.00
CA SER A 110 2.18 25.25 -10.83
C SER A 110 1.47 24.45 -11.93
N ALA A 111 0.51 25.11 -12.60
CA ALA A 111 -0.16 24.54 -13.77
C ALA A 111 0.82 24.33 -14.94
N ASP A 112 1.81 25.21 -15.11
CA ASP A 112 2.81 25.11 -16.17
C ASP A 112 3.73 23.91 -15.95
N ASP A 113 4.15 23.67 -14.69
CA ASP A 113 4.91 22.46 -14.33
C ASP A 113 4.10 21.20 -14.68
N PHE A 114 2.81 21.19 -14.33
CA PHE A 114 1.91 20.08 -14.61
C PHE A 114 1.71 19.84 -16.12
N ALA A 115 1.64 20.91 -16.92
CA ALA A 115 1.52 20.81 -18.37
C ALA A 115 2.72 20.12 -19.03
N SER A 116 3.91 20.26 -18.43
CA SER A 116 5.14 19.58 -18.89
C SER A 116 5.33 18.18 -18.27
N PHE A 117 4.55 17.84 -17.24
CA PHE A 117 4.68 16.58 -16.53
C PHE A 117 4.15 15.40 -17.37
N THR A 118 4.95 14.34 -17.47
CA THR A 118 4.56 13.12 -18.19
C THR A 118 4.58 11.93 -17.24
N PHE A 119 3.51 11.15 -17.22
CA PHE A 119 3.43 9.90 -16.48
C PHE A 119 4.21 8.80 -17.19
N ASP A 120 4.84 7.91 -16.43
CA ASP A 120 5.38 6.68 -17.01
C ASP A 120 4.25 5.70 -17.36
N ASP A 121 4.51 4.76 -18.27
CA ASP A 121 3.50 3.84 -18.79
C ASP A 121 2.76 3.12 -17.64
N PRO A 122 1.42 3.20 -17.57
CA PRO A 122 0.64 2.48 -16.56
C PRO A 122 0.74 0.96 -16.70
N ARG A 123 1.18 0.43 -17.86
CA ARG A 123 1.35 -1.01 -18.12
C ARG A 123 2.78 -1.50 -17.92
N ASP A 124 3.69 -0.65 -17.47
CA ASP A 124 5.06 -1.06 -17.21
C ASP A 124 5.09 -2.17 -16.14
N ASP A 125 5.66 -3.32 -16.50
CA ASP A 125 5.71 -4.53 -15.66
C ASP A 125 6.36 -4.27 -14.30
N ARG A 126 7.28 -3.29 -14.22
CA ARG A 126 7.93 -2.91 -12.96
C ARG A 126 6.94 -2.43 -11.91
N ARG A 127 5.79 -1.88 -12.31
CA ARG A 127 4.72 -1.49 -11.37
C ARG A 127 4.13 -2.68 -10.63
N TYR A 128 4.16 -3.87 -11.22
CA TYR A 128 3.49 -5.06 -10.71
C TYR A 128 4.45 -6.08 -10.10
N PHE A 129 5.68 -6.17 -10.64
CA PHE A 129 6.60 -7.28 -10.33
C PHE A 129 7.92 -6.85 -9.66
N GLU A 130 8.33 -5.58 -9.75
CA GLU A 130 9.54 -5.12 -9.06
C GLU A 130 9.28 -4.79 -7.58
N LYS A 131 10.37 -4.60 -6.82
CA LYS A 131 10.30 -4.18 -5.43
C LYS A 131 9.53 -2.86 -5.33
N ARG A 132 8.45 -2.87 -4.54
CA ARG A 132 7.66 -1.67 -4.29
C ARG A 132 8.41 -0.70 -3.37
N CYS A 133 8.78 0.44 -3.92
CA CYS A 133 9.42 1.55 -3.22
C CYS A 133 8.70 2.87 -3.57
N ASP A 134 7.36 2.80 -3.57
CA ASP A 134 6.45 3.91 -3.85
C ASP A 134 6.04 4.67 -2.57
N ILE A 135 5.33 5.79 -2.74
CA ILE A 135 4.92 6.64 -1.63
C ILE A 135 4.02 5.94 -0.60
N ILE A 136 3.20 4.97 -1.00
CA ILE A 136 2.29 4.27 -0.08
C ILE A 136 3.09 3.32 0.81
N ASN A 137 3.97 2.51 0.22
CA ASN A 137 4.77 1.54 0.96
C ASN A 137 5.87 2.24 1.79
N CYS A 138 6.60 3.19 1.22
CA CYS A 138 7.64 3.94 1.92
C CYS A 138 7.08 4.92 2.96
N GLY A 139 5.85 5.40 2.78
CA GLY A 139 5.14 6.20 3.77
C GLY A 139 4.71 5.42 5.02
N ASP A 140 4.50 4.10 4.89
CA ASP A 140 4.10 3.22 5.99
C ASP A 140 5.30 2.76 6.83
N SER A 141 6.20 1.94 6.25
CA SER A 141 7.27 1.28 7.00
C SER A 141 8.66 1.86 6.77
N PHE A 142 8.90 2.53 5.65
CA PHE A 142 10.23 2.87 5.13
C PHE A 142 11.30 1.80 5.45
N GLY A 143 11.18 0.65 4.78
CA GLY A 143 11.97 -0.55 5.01
C GLY A 143 11.24 -1.76 4.51
#